data_AF-F4XLM8-F1
#
_entry.id   AF-F4XLM8-F1
#
_cell.length_a   1.000
_cell.length_b   1.000
_cell.length_c   1.000
_cell.angle_alpha   90.00
_cell.angle_beta   90.00
_cell.angle_gamma   90.00
#
_symmetry.space_group_name_H-M   'P 1'
#
loop_
_entity.id
_entity.type
_entity.pdbx_description
1 polymer ?
#
loop_
_entity_poly.entity_id
_entity_poly.type
_entity_poly.pdbx_seq_one_letter_code
_entity_poly.pdbx_strand_id
1 'polypeptide(L)'
;MPPTGSKTSVRNADLTYQLRAWSRQNQLGKSFDSSGGFKLSSGAERSPDASWVKIERWNALTQAEKERFAPLCPDFVVELMSPSYSLEKTQAKMREYRDNGARLGWLINRQQQQV
;
A
#
# COMPACT_ATOMS: atom_id res chain seq x y z
N MET A 1 -8.64 -10.98 -7.10
CA MET A 1 -7.44 -11.85 -7.00
C MET A 1 -7.80 -13.06 -6.14
N PRO A 2 -7.28 -14.26 -6.45
CA PRO A 2 -7.32 -15.36 -5.49
C PRO A 2 -6.58 -14.96 -4.20
N PRO A 3 -6.93 -15.53 -3.05
CA PRO A 3 -6.28 -15.22 -1.79
C PRO A 3 -4.77 -15.50 -1.86
N THR A 4 -3.99 -14.62 -1.25
CA THR A 4 -2.54 -14.74 -1.17
C THR A 4 -2.14 -16.00 -0.40
N GLY A 5 -1.17 -16.75 -0.92
CA GLY A 5 -0.67 -17.96 -0.24
C GLY A 5 -0.08 -17.66 1.13
N SER A 6 -0.23 -18.59 2.09
CA SER A 6 0.07 -18.38 3.51
C SER A 6 1.50 -17.89 3.77
N LYS A 7 2.49 -18.38 3.01
CA LYS A 7 3.89 -17.94 3.12
C LYS A 7 4.09 -16.46 2.74
N THR A 8 3.29 -15.93 1.81
CA THR A 8 3.33 -14.51 1.46
C THR A 8 2.53 -13.70 2.49
N SER A 9 1.41 -14.23 2.97
CA SER A 9 0.60 -13.61 4.03
C SER A 9 1.40 -13.36 5.32
N VAL A 10 2.13 -14.36 5.83
CA VAL A 10 3.00 -14.20 7.03
C VAL A 10 3.99 -13.05 6.86
N ARG A 11 4.61 -12.96 5.69
CA ARG A 11 5.61 -11.90 5.42
C ARG A 11 4.97 -10.54 5.26
N ASN A 12 3.77 -10.47 4.68
CA ASN A 12 3.04 -9.22 4.60
C ASN A 12 2.60 -8.72 5.99
N ALA A 13 2.28 -9.65 6.90
CA ALA A 13 1.99 -9.33 8.29
C ALA A 13 3.21 -8.69 8.97
N ASP A 14 4.42 -9.24 8.78
CA ASP A 14 5.66 -8.66 9.32
C ASP A 14 5.96 -7.28 8.70
N LEU A 15 5.81 -7.14 7.38
CA LEU A 15 5.98 -5.86 6.68
C LEU A 15 5.03 -4.79 7.24
N THR A 16 3.75 -5.12 7.35
CA THR A 16 2.72 -4.23 7.90
C THR A 16 3.01 -3.89 9.35
N TYR A 17 3.47 -4.85 10.16
CA TYR A 17 3.86 -4.62 11.55
C TYR A 17 4.99 -3.58 11.64
N GLN A 18 6.06 -3.74 10.86
CA GLN A 18 7.19 -2.81 10.88
C GLN A 18 6.77 -1.39 10.48
N LEU A 19 6.00 -1.26 9.40
CA LEU A 19 5.50 0.05 8.96
C LEU A 19 4.57 0.69 10.01
N ARG A 20 3.71 -0.11 10.63
CA ARG A 20 2.79 0.36 11.68
C ARG A 20 3.53 0.77 12.96
N ALA A 21 4.53 0.00 13.37
CA ALA A 21 5.37 0.32 14.53
C ALA A 21 6.10 1.65 14.32
N TRP A 22 6.77 1.82 13.17
CA TRP A 22 7.42 3.07 12.79
C TRP A 22 6.42 4.23 12.74
N SER A 23 5.26 4.05 12.09
CA SER A 23 4.25 5.10 11.96
C SER A 23 3.68 5.54 13.33
N ARG A 24 3.50 4.59 14.26
CA ARG A 24 3.03 4.88 15.62
C ARG A 24 4.08 5.60 16.44
N GLN A 25 5.34 5.19 16.34
CA GLN A 25 6.45 5.81 17.05
C GLN A 25 6.66 7.27 16.63
N ASN A 26 6.56 7.55 15.33
CA ASN A 26 6.82 8.90 14.79
C ASN A 26 5.59 9.80 14.75
N GLN A 27 4.38 9.23 14.82
CA GLN A 27 3.10 9.96 14.82
C GLN A 27 2.86 10.86 13.59
N LEU A 28 3.60 10.63 12.49
CA LEU A 28 3.55 11.44 11.27
C LEU A 28 2.39 11.07 10.33
N GLY A 29 1.66 9.98 10.59
CA GLY A 29 0.65 9.47 9.67
C GLY A 29 -0.06 8.20 10.12
N LYS A 30 -0.78 7.59 9.19
CA LYS A 30 -1.50 6.33 9.36
C LYS A 30 -0.97 5.29 8.39
N SER A 31 -0.68 4.11 8.91
CA SER A 31 -0.33 2.92 8.12
C SER A 31 -1.57 2.04 7.89
N PHE A 32 -1.64 1.38 6.74
CA PHE A 32 -2.73 0.49 6.34
C PHE A 32 -2.16 -0.87 5.93
N ASP A 33 -2.91 -1.92 6.22
CA ASP A 33 -2.60 -3.29 5.81
C ASP A 33 -3.04 -3.56 4.35
N SER A 34 -2.87 -4.80 3.90
CA SER A 34 -3.18 -5.24 2.52
C SER A 34 -4.64 -5.13 2.11
N SER A 35 -5.54 -4.82 3.05
CA SER A 35 -6.99 -4.75 2.87
C SER A 35 -7.50 -3.30 2.85
N GLY A 36 -6.65 -2.33 3.21
CA GLY A 36 -6.98 -0.91 3.16
C GLY A 36 -7.16 -0.42 1.72
N GLY A 37 -8.40 -0.15 1.34
CA GLY A 37 -8.74 0.32 0.00
C GLY A 37 -8.58 1.82 -0.20
N PHE A 38 -8.13 2.21 -1.40
CA PHE A 38 -7.96 3.58 -1.85
C PHE A 38 -8.59 3.77 -3.21
N LYS A 39 -9.29 4.89 -3.40
CA LYS A 39 -9.81 5.33 -4.69
C LYS A 39 -8.90 6.43 -5.23
N LEU A 40 -8.13 6.10 -6.26
CA LEU A 40 -7.16 7.01 -6.88
C LEU A 40 -7.86 8.05 -7.77
N SER A 41 -7.17 9.14 -8.12
CA SER A 41 -7.73 10.21 -8.97
C SER A 41 -8.04 9.75 -10.40
N SER A 42 -7.34 8.73 -10.88
CA SER A 42 -7.66 7.99 -12.12
C SER A 42 -8.99 7.22 -12.07
N GLY A 43 -9.63 7.12 -10.90
CA GLY A 43 -10.83 6.30 -10.67
C GLY A 43 -10.52 4.85 -10.30
N ALA A 44 -9.25 4.43 -10.37
CA ALA A 44 -8.83 3.09 -9.99
C ALA A 44 -9.01 2.85 -8.49
N GLU A 45 -9.53 1.69 -8.14
CA GLU A 45 -9.56 1.19 -6.76
C GLU A 45 -8.36 0.26 -6.53
N ARG A 46 -7.59 0.54 -5.47
CA ARG A 46 -6.34 -0.16 -5.16
C ARG A 46 -6.23 -0.45 -3.68
N SER A 47 -5.63 -1.60 -3.39
CA SER A 47 -5.25 -2.02 -2.04
C SER A 47 -3.78 -2.44 -2.13
N PRO A 48 -2.83 -1.56 -1.75
CA PRO A 48 -1.42 -1.92 -1.67
C PRO A 48 -1.18 -2.96 -0.58
N ASP A 49 -0.11 -3.75 -0.68
CA ASP A 49 0.20 -4.78 0.33
C ASP A 49 0.53 -4.17 1.71
N ALA A 50 1.15 -2.99 1.71
CA ALA A 50 1.23 -2.08 2.85
C ALA A 50 1.27 -0.64 2.34
N SER A 51 0.70 0.30 3.09
CA SER A 51 0.73 1.71 2.69
C SER A 51 0.71 2.67 3.88
N TRP A 52 1.05 3.93 3.60
CA TRP A 52 1.07 4.98 4.60
C TRP A 52 0.63 6.33 4.02
N VAL A 53 -0.12 7.07 4.82
CA VAL A 53 -0.67 8.41 4.48
C VAL A 53 -0.23 9.40 5.56
N LYS A 54 0.25 10.57 5.14
CA LYS A 54 0.57 11.69 6.04
C LYS A 54 -0.63 12.06 6.90
N ILE A 55 -0.39 12.40 8.16
CA ILE A 55 -1.47 12.63 9.14
C ILE A 55 -2.40 13.77 8.72
N GLU A 56 -1.86 14.83 8.13
CA GLU A 56 -2.62 15.98 7.60
C GLU A 56 -3.61 15.56 6.51
N ARG A 57 -3.14 14.75 5.55
CA ARG A 57 -3.97 14.23 4.44
C ARG A 57 -5.05 13.29 4.94
N TRP A 58 -4.72 12.44 5.91
CA TRP A 58 -5.71 11.56 6.53
C TRP A 58 -6.76 12.33 7.33
N ASN A 59 -6.34 13.33 8.10
CA ASN A 59 -7.24 14.11 8.94
C ASN A 59 -8.18 15.02 8.12
N ALA A 60 -7.75 15.44 6.92
CA ALA A 60 -8.58 16.20 5.98
C ALA A 60 -9.77 15.41 5.41
N LEU A 61 -9.75 14.07 5.49
CA LEU A 61 -10.87 13.23 5.07
C LEU A 61 -12.03 13.33 6.07
N THR A 62 -13.25 13.34 5.53
CA THR A 62 -14.48 13.18 6.31
C THR A 62 -14.56 11.78 6.92
N GLN A 63 -15.40 11.61 7.95
CA GLN A 63 -15.59 10.29 8.57
C GLN A 63 -16.12 9.26 7.56
N ALA A 64 -17.07 9.65 6.71
CA ALA A 64 -17.62 8.79 5.66
C ALA A 64 -16.58 8.38 4.61
N GLU A 65 -15.57 9.21 4.35
CA GLU A 65 -14.44 8.85 3.47
C GLU A 65 -13.47 7.86 4.12
N LYS A 66 -13.29 7.94 5.43
CA LYS A 66 -12.42 7.04 6.20
C LYS A 66 -13.00 5.63 6.35
N GLU A 67 -14.32 5.48 6.23
CA GLU A 67 -15.06 4.21 6.36
C GLU A 67 -15.23 3.44 5.05
N ARG A 68 -14.79 4.03 3.92
CA ARG A 68 -14.81 3.42 2.58
C ARG A 68 -13.41 3.43 1.98
N PHE A 69 -13.32 3.19 0.68
CA PHE A 69 -12.06 3.36 -0.04
C PHE A 69 -11.67 4.83 0.00
N ALA A 70 -10.61 5.16 0.73
CA ALA A 70 -10.22 6.54 0.96
C ALA A 70 -9.92 7.22 -0.38
N PRO A 71 -10.51 8.39 -0.69
CA PRO A 71 -10.39 9.03 -2.00
C PRO A 71 -9.06 9.77 -2.16
N LEU A 72 -7.95 9.06 -1.99
CA LEU A 72 -6.60 9.56 -2.12
C LEU A 72 -5.65 8.46 -2.56
N CYS A 73 -4.51 8.84 -3.15
CA CYS A 73 -3.35 7.95 -3.27
C CYS A 73 -2.50 8.03 -1.99
N PRO A 74 -2.07 6.90 -1.40
CA PRO A 74 -1.13 6.92 -0.28
C PRO A 74 0.17 7.64 -0.61
N ASP A 75 0.80 8.27 0.38
CA ASP A 75 2.10 8.93 0.21
C ASP A 75 3.23 7.91 0.04
N PHE A 76 3.10 6.75 0.69
CA PHE A 76 4.02 5.61 0.56
C PHE A 76 3.23 4.33 0.30
N VAL A 77 3.67 3.56 -0.69
CA VAL A 77 3.08 2.27 -1.06
C VAL A 77 4.16 1.18 -1.12
N VAL A 78 3.80 -0.03 -0.71
CA VAL A 78 4.63 -1.22 -0.85
C VAL A 78 3.82 -2.30 -1.54
N GLU A 79 4.43 -2.93 -2.54
CA GLU A 79 3.92 -4.15 -3.17
C GLU A 79 4.91 -5.28 -2.91
N LEU A 80 4.40 -6.37 -2.34
CA LEU A 80 5.15 -7.57 -2.01
C LEU A 80 4.88 -8.61 -3.10
N MET A 81 5.85 -8.84 -3.98
CA MET A 81 5.63 -9.77 -5.09
C MET A 81 5.28 -11.18 -4.59
N SER A 82 4.11 -11.65 -5.01
CA SER A 82 3.72 -13.05 -4.86
C SER A 82 4.23 -13.87 -6.04
N PRO A 83 4.47 -15.19 -5.88
CA PRO A 83 4.94 -16.05 -6.96
C PRO A 83 4.03 -16.12 -8.20
N SER A 84 2.75 -15.76 -8.06
CA SER A 84 1.77 -15.80 -9.16
C SER A 84 1.64 -14.49 -9.92
N TYR A 85 2.26 -13.40 -9.46
CA TYR A 85 2.22 -12.11 -10.15
C TYR A 85 3.42 -11.95 -11.09
N SER A 86 3.20 -11.36 -12.26
CA SER A 86 4.30 -10.97 -13.15
C SER A 86 4.92 -9.65 -12.70
N LEU A 87 6.26 -9.56 -12.79
CA LEU A 87 7.02 -8.35 -12.47
C LEU A 87 6.49 -7.14 -13.23
N GLU A 88 6.21 -7.31 -14.51
CA GLU A 88 5.71 -6.25 -15.39
C GLU A 88 4.37 -5.67 -14.92
N LYS A 89 3.42 -6.53 -14.51
CA LYS A 89 2.12 -6.09 -14.00
C LYS A 89 2.28 -5.32 -12.69
N THR A 90 3.15 -5.78 -11.80
CA THR A 90 3.40 -5.06 -10.55
C THR A 90 4.11 -3.74 -10.79
N GLN A 91 5.09 -3.68 -11.70
CA GLN A 91 5.74 -2.42 -12.10
C GLN A 91 4.75 -1.44 -12.74
N ALA A 92 3.78 -1.90 -13.53
CA ALA A 92 2.71 -1.07 -14.06
C ALA A 92 1.84 -0.47 -12.93
N LYS A 93 1.48 -1.28 -11.92
CA LYS A 93 0.79 -0.82 -10.71
C LYS A 93 1.61 0.24 -9.96
N MET A 94 2.92 0.05 -9.84
CA MET A 94 3.81 1.05 -9.21
C MET A 94 3.85 2.38 -9.98
N ARG A 95 3.86 2.32 -11.32
CA ARG A 95 3.74 3.53 -12.15
C ARG A 95 2.41 4.23 -11.94
N GLU A 96 1.31 3.48 -11.90
CA GLU A 96 -0.02 4.04 -11.62
C GLU A 96 -0.06 4.75 -10.26
N TYR A 97 0.48 4.17 -9.18
CA TYR A 97 0.55 4.86 -7.89
C TYR A 97 1.34 6.16 -7.98
N ARG A 98 2.51 6.14 -8.61
CA ARG A 98 3.35 7.34 -8.79
C ARG A 98 2.59 8.42 -9.56
N ASP A 99 1.94 8.05 -10.66
CA ASP A 99 1.21 8.97 -11.51
C ASP A 99 -0.07 9.52 -10.81
N ASN A 100 -0.57 8.83 -9.79
CA ASN A 100 -1.66 9.28 -8.92
C ASN A 100 -1.20 9.98 -7.62
N GLY A 101 0.10 10.23 -7.46
CA GLY A 101 0.65 11.07 -6.39
C GLY A 101 1.30 10.34 -5.21
N ALA A 102 1.60 9.04 -5.34
CA ALA A 102 2.50 8.39 -4.38
C ALA A 102 3.89 9.03 -4.42
N ARG A 103 4.44 9.37 -3.26
CA ARG A 103 5.75 10.03 -3.12
C ARG A 103 6.90 9.03 -3.13
N LEU A 104 6.65 7.82 -2.62
CA LEU A 104 7.59 6.72 -2.61
C LEU A 104 6.83 5.41 -2.83
N GLY A 105 7.41 4.52 -3.64
CA GLY A 105 6.89 3.18 -3.85
C GLY A 105 8.01 2.15 -3.76
N TRP A 106 7.81 1.09 -2.98
CA TRP A 106 8.72 -0.07 -2.94
C TRP A 106 8.09 -1.28 -3.60
N LEU A 107 8.83 -1.90 -4.50
CA LEU A 107 8.45 -3.17 -5.13
C LEU A 107 9.39 -4.27 -4.64
N ILE A 108 8.95 -5.03 -3.65
CA ILE A 108 9.80 -6.06 -3.04
C ILE A 108 9.70 -7.34 -3.87
N ASN A 109 10.69 -7.57 -4.73
CA ASN A 109 10.86 -8.82 -5.47
C ASN A 109 11.64 -9.83 -4.63
N ARG A 110 10.90 -10.70 -3.95
CA ARG A 110 11.47 -11.68 -3.03
C ARG A 110 12.19 -12.84 -3.72
N GLN A 111 11.83 -13.18 -4.96
CA GLN A 111 12.50 -14.26 -5.69
C GLN A 111 13.91 -13.85 -6.10
N GLN A 112 14.07 -12.58 -6.47
CA GLN A 112 15.35 -12.01 -6.91
C GLN A 112 16.07 -11.24 -5.79
N GLN A 113 15.49 -11.16 -4.59
CA GLN A 113 16.02 -10.41 -3.44
C GLN A 113 16.31 -8.92 -3.78
N GLN A 114 15.33 -8.25 -4.40
CA GLN A 114 15.43 -6.86 -4.85
C GLN A 114 14.29 -6.00 -4.28
N VAL A 115 14.55 -4.69 -4.16
CA VAL A 115 13.59 -3.64 -3.81
C VAL A 115 13.68 -2.52 -4.84
#